data_AF-A0AAD8EG05-F1
#
_entry.id   AF-A0AAD8EG05-F1
#
_cell.length_a   1.000
_cell.length_b   1.000
_cell.length_c   1.000
_cell.angle_alpha   90.00
_cell.angle_beta   90.00
_cell.angle_gamma   90.00
#
_symmetry.space_group_name_H-M   'P 1'
#
loop_
_entity.id
_entity.type
_entity.pdbx_description
1 polymer ?
#
loop_
_entity_poly.entity_id
_entity_poly.type
_entity_poly.pdbx_seq_one_letter_code
_entity_poly.pdbx_strand_id
1 'polypeptide(L)'
;GGPVLCKMVKYGQTLGPYLSAYILMATALDRYQAICHPLAYCSWTSRRSRIMVWTAWIFALGFCVPQVIVFSYQEIGPGVFDCWATFIKPWGERTYVTWYCVSVFIVPFSVLATTYCSICREIWLHAGRSPQQQGGNCSPLISRAKMNTVKQMVAVLFLYVACSAPFISAQLWATWDDLAHTRPFFS
;
A
#
# COMPACT_ATOMS: atom_id res chain seq x y z
N GLY A 1 15.48 -25.83 -10.31
CA GLY A 1 15.85 -24.88 -9.24
C GLY A 1 15.28 -25.42 -7.94
N GLY A 2 16.10 -25.51 -6.88
CA GLY A 2 15.69 -26.18 -5.64
C GLY A 2 14.66 -25.42 -4.78
N PRO A 3 14.26 -25.99 -3.63
CA PRO A 3 13.21 -25.45 -2.76
C PRO A 3 13.49 -24.05 -2.22
N VAL A 4 14.76 -23.75 -1.94
CA VAL A 4 15.18 -22.42 -1.44
C VAL A 4 14.95 -21.34 -2.50
N LEU A 5 15.29 -21.62 -3.76
CA LEU A 5 15.15 -20.66 -4.85
C LEU A 5 13.67 -20.35 -5.15
N CYS A 6 12.80 -21.37 -5.14
CA CYS A 6 11.34 -21.20 -5.27
C CYS A 6 10.79 -20.23 -4.22
N LYS A 7 11.14 -20.43 -2.94
CA LYS A 7 10.70 -19.58 -1.84
C LYS A 7 11.23 -18.16 -1.93
N MET A 8 12.52 -17.99 -2.25
CA MET A 8 13.13 -16.67 -2.40
C MET A 8 12.50 -15.87 -3.54
N VAL A 9 12.20 -16.51 -4.68
CA VAL A 9 11.56 -15.85 -5.82
C VAL A 9 10.14 -15.41 -5.46
N LYS A 10 9.33 -16.29 -4.85
CA LYS A 10 7.95 -15.95 -4.43
C LYS A 10 7.91 -14.85 -3.37
N TYR A 11 8.86 -14.89 -2.42
CA TYR A 11 9.02 -13.84 -1.41
C TYR A 11 9.40 -12.51 -2.05
N GLY A 12 10.40 -12.51 -2.94
CA GLY A 12 10.86 -11.31 -3.64
C GLY A 12 9.77 -10.67 -4.51
N GLN A 13 9.00 -11.49 -5.24
CA GLN A 13 7.87 -11.03 -6.06
C GLN A 13 6.85 -10.25 -5.24
N THR A 14 6.65 -10.63 -3.98
CA THR A 14 5.60 -10.04 -3.15
C THR A 14 6.09 -8.96 -2.22
N LEU A 15 7.37 -9.01 -1.84
CA LEU A 15 8.01 -7.97 -1.06
C LEU A 15 7.90 -6.60 -1.76
N GLY A 16 8.02 -6.55 -3.09
CA GLY A 16 7.90 -5.30 -3.86
C GLY A 16 6.55 -4.57 -3.66
N PRO A 17 5.41 -5.23 -3.93
CA PRO A 17 4.08 -4.68 -3.67
C PRO A 17 3.87 -4.24 -2.20
N TYR A 18 4.25 -5.07 -1.23
CA TYR A 18 4.15 -4.68 0.19
C TYR A 18 5.02 -3.46 0.49
N LEU A 19 6.30 -3.50 0.15
CA LEU A 19 7.21 -2.41 0.47
C LEU A 19 6.75 -1.10 -0.18
N SER A 20 6.33 -1.13 -1.45
CA SER A 20 5.85 0.06 -2.13
C SER A 20 4.61 0.66 -1.46
N ALA A 21 3.61 -0.15 -1.10
CA ALA A 21 2.40 0.35 -0.44
C ALA A 21 2.67 0.94 0.95
N TYR A 22 3.53 0.30 1.75
CA TYR A 22 3.85 0.78 3.10
C TYR A 22 4.77 2.00 3.10
N ILE A 23 5.68 2.11 2.12
CA ILE A 23 6.49 3.32 1.92
C ILE A 23 5.61 4.48 1.44
N LEU A 24 4.62 4.23 0.57
CA LEU A 24 3.64 5.22 0.17
C LEU A 24 2.84 5.74 1.37
N MET A 25 2.36 4.85 2.25
CA MET A 25 1.71 5.26 3.51
C MET A 25 2.62 6.13 4.37
N ALA A 26 3.86 5.68 4.61
CA ALA A 26 4.82 6.42 5.43
C ALA A 26 5.10 7.81 4.84
N THR A 27 5.23 7.90 3.52
CA THR A 27 5.43 9.17 2.80
C THR A 27 4.20 10.08 2.94
N ALA A 28 2.99 9.55 2.80
CA ALA A 28 1.77 10.35 2.94
C ALA A 28 1.60 10.88 4.36
N LEU A 29 1.93 10.09 5.38
CA LEU A 29 1.91 10.50 6.78
C LEU A 29 2.94 11.60 7.08
N ASP A 30 4.16 11.47 6.55
CA ASP A 30 5.21 12.50 6.67
C ASP A 30 4.74 13.82 6.04
N ARG A 31 4.10 13.75 4.86
CA ARG A 31 3.54 14.92 4.17
C ARG A 31 2.35 15.52 4.91
N TYR A 32 1.48 14.70 5.47
CA TYR A 32 0.38 15.13 6.33
C TYR A 32 0.91 15.94 7.52
N GLN A 33 1.93 15.43 8.21
CA GLN A 33 2.51 16.10 9.37
C GLN A 33 3.20 17.42 8.99
N ALA A 34 3.95 17.44 7.89
CA ALA A 34 4.57 18.66 7.37
C ALA A 34 3.54 19.74 6.98
N ILE A 35 2.38 19.33 6.44
CA ILE A 35 1.37 20.26 5.92
C ILE A 35 0.41 20.75 7.00
N CYS A 36 -0.12 19.83 7.83
CA CYS A 36 -1.15 20.12 8.83
C CYS A 36 -0.58 20.57 10.18
N HIS A 37 0.66 20.18 10.52
CA HIS A 37 1.26 20.53 11.82
C HIS A 37 2.68 21.14 11.66
N PRO A 38 2.83 22.30 10.98
CA PRO A 38 4.13 22.87 10.63
C PRO A 38 4.99 23.22 11.86
N LEU A 39 4.40 23.65 12.98
CA LEU A 39 5.16 24.00 14.20
C LEU A 39 5.69 22.75 14.92
N ALA A 40 4.90 21.68 14.99
CA ALA A 40 5.38 20.38 15.48
C ALA A 40 6.38 19.76 14.50
N TYR A 41 6.21 20.01 13.19
CA TYR A 41 7.13 19.57 12.14
C TYR A 41 8.49 20.32 12.18
N CYS A 42 8.55 21.58 12.63
CA CYS A 42 9.84 22.25 12.83
C CYS A 42 10.67 21.64 13.97
N SER A 43 10.02 21.06 14.98
CA SER A 43 10.69 20.24 16.01
C SER A 43 10.98 18.80 15.55
N TRP A 44 10.57 18.47 14.31
CA TRP A 44 10.65 17.12 13.77
C TRP A 44 12.09 16.75 13.45
N THR A 45 12.64 15.86 14.27
CA THR A 45 13.97 15.31 14.03
C THR A 45 13.90 14.31 12.87
N SER A 46 14.87 14.36 11.94
CA SER A 46 15.06 13.38 10.85
C SER A 46 15.05 11.91 11.31
N ARG A 47 15.32 11.68 12.61
CA ARG A 47 15.20 10.39 13.30
C ARG A 47 13.79 9.81 13.24
N ARG A 48 12.72 10.61 13.36
CA ARG A 48 11.34 10.12 13.31
C ARG A 48 10.91 9.68 11.92
N SER A 49 11.22 10.45 10.87
CA SER A 49 10.95 10.02 9.48
C SER A 49 11.74 8.74 9.15
N ARG A 50 12.98 8.60 9.65
CA ARG A 50 13.75 7.36 9.52
C ARG A 50 13.08 6.19 10.25
N ILE A 51 12.53 6.40 11.45
CA ILE A 51 11.76 5.39 12.18
C ILE A 51 10.53 4.96 11.37
N MET A 52 9.80 5.90 10.77
CA MET A 52 8.62 5.57 9.93
C MET A 52 8.97 4.72 8.72
N VAL A 53 10.12 4.97 8.09
CA VAL A 53 10.61 4.13 7.00
C VAL A 53 11.00 2.75 7.53
N TRP A 54 11.72 2.67 8.65
CA TRP A 54 12.08 1.38 9.25
C TRP A 54 10.86 0.56 9.66
N THR A 55 9.82 1.19 10.23
CA THR A 55 8.58 0.48 10.56
C THR A 55 7.88 -0.02 9.30
N ALA A 56 7.82 0.77 8.23
CA ALA A 56 7.27 0.33 6.95
C ALA A 56 8.02 -0.90 6.39
N TRP A 57 9.36 -0.92 6.48
CA TRP A 57 10.18 -2.07 6.10
C TRP A 57 9.89 -3.30 6.98
N ILE A 58 9.84 -3.14 8.29
CA ILE A 58 9.56 -4.24 9.23
C ILE A 58 8.17 -4.82 8.97
N PHE A 59 7.15 -3.98 8.79
CA PHE A 59 5.80 -4.44 8.47
C PHE A 59 5.75 -5.13 7.10
N ALA A 60 6.38 -4.58 6.07
CA ALA A 60 6.43 -5.21 4.75
C ALA A 60 7.14 -6.58 4.79
N LEU A 61 8.29 -6.67 5.45
CA LEU A 61 9.02 -7.92 5.61
C LEU A 61 8.22 -8.94 6.42
N GLY A 62 7.58 -8.50 7.51
CA GLY A 62 6.77 -9.32 8.41
C GLY A 62 5.50 -9.87 7.76
N PHE A 63 4.73 -9.02 7.08
CA PHE A 63 3.51 -9.46 6.37
C PHE A 63 3.79 -10.33 5.13
N CYS A 64 5.03 -10.31 4.61
CA CYS A 64 5.48 -11.18 3.52
C CYS A 64 5.91 -12.59 4.02
N VAL A 65 6.20 -12.77 5.32
CA VAL A 65 6.64 -14.07 5.89
C VAL A 65 5.65 -15.23 5.68
N PRO A 66 4.32 -15.06 5.81
CA PRO A 66 3.36 -16.16 5.61
C PRO A 66 3.49 -16.82 4.24
N GLN A 67 3.98 -16.10 3.23
CA GLN A 67 4.17 -16.64 1.87
C GLN A 67 5.28 -17.68 1.78
N VAL A 68 6.33 -17.53 2.59
CA VAL A 68 7.45 -18.50 2.64
C VAL A 68 7.01 -19.84 3.21
N ILE A 69 5.96 -19.81 4.02
CA ILE A 69 5.38 -20.99 4.68
C ILE A 69 4.37 -21.67 3.73
N VAL A 70 3.58 -20.89 2.98
CA VAL A 70 2.53 -21.40 2.09
C VAL A 70 3.08 -21.97 0.78
N PHE A 71 4.11 -21.38 0.18
CA PHE A 71 4.68 -21.87 -1.08
C PHE A 71 5.77 -22.92 -0.82
N SER A 72 5.61 -24.09 -1.44
CA SER A 72 6.58 -25.19 -1.38
C SER A 72 6.93 -25.69 -2.77
N TYR A 73 8.16 -26.19 -2.92
CA TYR A 73 8.60 -26.84 -4.14
C TYR A 73 8.11 -28.28 -4.12
N GLN A 74 7.22 -28.62 -5.05
CA GLN A 74 6.60 -29.94 -5.09
C GLN A 74 6.48 -30.45 -6.53
N GLU A 75 6.44 -31.76 -6.67
CA GLU A 75 6.20 -32.42 -7.95
C GLU A 75 4.70 -32.30 -8.28
N ILE A 76 4.39 -31.54 -9.34
CA ILE A 76 3.01 -31.29 -9.80
C ILE A 76 2.59 -32.27 -10.92
N GLY A 77 3.53 -33.05 -11.44
CA GLY A 77 3.33 -34.07 -12.46
C GLY A 77 4.62 -34.89 -12.61
N PRO A 78 4.59 -36.04 -13.30
CA PRO A 78 5.74 -36.95 -13.37
C PRO A 78 6.97 -36.26 -13.95
N GLY A 79 7.97 -36.01 -13.11
CA GLY A 79 9.21 -35.31 -13.45
C GLY A 79 9.08 -33.79 -13.60
N VAL A 80 7.92 -33.20 -13.34
CA VAL A 80 7.65 -31.75 -13.40
C VAL A 80 7.56 -31.20 -11.99
N PHE A 81 8.61 -30.51 -11.57
CA PHE A 81 8.67 -29.83 -10.29
C PHE A 81 8.35 -28.36 -10.44
N ASP A 82 7.41 -27.88 -9.64
CA ASP A 82 6.98 -26.49 -9.68
C ASP A 82 6.76 -25.92 -8.27
N CYS A 83 6.75 -24.60 -8.20
CA CYS A 83 6.62 -23.86 -6.94
C CYS A 83 5.14 -23.60 -6.65
N TRP A 84 4.50 -24.51 -5.91
CA TRP A 84 3.06 -24.51 -5.72
C TRP A 84 2.66 -24.17 -4.27
N ALA A 85 1.46 -23.64 -4.09
CA ALA A 85 0.94 -23.31 -2.77
C ALA A 85 0.37 -24.56 -2.09
N THR A 86 0.95 -24.96 -0.96
CA THR A 86 0.54 -26.15 -0.22
C THR A 86 -0.42 -25.72 0.90
N PHE A 87 -1.72 -25.75 0.61
CA PHE A 87 -2.75 -25.45 1.62
C PHE A 87 -3.25 -26.74 2.27
N ILE A 88 -2.93 -26.96 3.54
CA ILE A 88 -3.38 -28.13 4.32
C ILE A 88 -4.91 -28.12 4.53
N LYS A 89 -5.54 -26.94 4.49
CA LYS A 89 -6.99 -26.77 4.62
C LYS A 89 -7.57 -26.11 3.37
N PRO A 90 -8.78 -26.50 2.93
CA PRO A 90 -9.44 -25.92 1.75
C PRO A 90 -9.74 -24.41 1.91
N TRP A 91 -9.87 -23.92 3.14
CA TRP A 91 -10.08 -22.49 3.44
C TRP A 91 -8.78 -21.66 3.48
N GLY A 92 -7.62 -22.32 3.41
CA GLY A 92 -6.31 -21.67 3.57
C GLY A 92 -6.02 -20.68 2.46
N GLU A 93 -6.34 -21.05 1.22
CA GLU A 93 -6.17 -20.19 0.05
C GLU A 93 -7.05 -18.94 0.12
N ARG A 94 -8.35 -19.12 0.43
CA ARG A 94 -9.31 -18.02 0.61
C ARG A 94 -8.84 -17.03 1.66
N THR A 95 -8.43 -17.53 2.83
CA THR A 95 -7.93 -16.70 3.94
C THR A 95 -6.67 -15.94 3.54
N TYR A 96 -5.74 -16.60 2.85
CA TYR A 96 -4.50 -16.00 2.41
C TYR A 96 -4.70 -14.90 1.38
N VAL A 97 -5.50 -15.14 0.34
CA VAL A 97 -5.79 -14.14 -0.70
C VAL A 97 -6.52 -12.94 -0.11
N THR A 98 -7.53 -13.17 0.74
CA THR A 98 -8.23 -12.08 1.43
C THR A 98 -7.29 -11.28 2.32
N TRP A 99 -6.43 -11.94 3.10
CA TRP A 99 -5.42 -11.27 3.93
C TRP A 99 -4.46 -10.41 3.10
N TYR A 100 -3.97 -10.95 1.99
CA TYR A 100 -3.11 -10.21 1.07
C TYR A 100 -3.81 -8.96 0.52
N CYS A 101 -5.06 -9.10 0.07
CA CYS A 101 -5.85 -7.97 -0.43
C CYS A 101 -6.07 -6.90 0.65
N VAL A 102 -6.41 -7.30 1.88
CA VAL A 102 -6.61 -6.36 2.99
C VAL A 102 -5.33 -5.61 3.33
N SER A 103 -4.22 -6.33 3.49
CA SER A 103 -2.96 -5.78 3.97
C SER A 103 -2.22 -4.96 2.92
N VAL A 104 -2.32 -5.33 1.63
CA VAL A 104 -1.67 -4.60 0.54
C VAL A 104 -2.53 -3.46 0.05
N PHE A 105 -3.86 -3.58 0.03
CA PHE A 105 -4.75 -2.59 -0.63
C PHE A 105 -5.65 -1.83 0.33
N ILE A 106 -6.46 -2.51 1.13
CA ILE A 106 -7.44 -1.84 1.99
C ILE A 106 -6.75 -0.97 3.05
N VAL A 107 -5.75 -1.52 3.74
CA VAL A 107 -5.01 -0.80 4.78
C VAL A 107 -4.31 0.44 4.18
N PRO A 108 -3.47 0.33 3.13
CA PRO A 108 -2.85 1.49 2.52
C PRO A 108 -3.83 2.50 1.94
N PHE A 109 -4.87 2.04 1.25
CA PHE A 109 -5.89 2.93 0.71
C PHE A 109 -6.59 3.74 1.80
N SER A 110 -6.98 3.10 2.92
CA SER A 110 -7.67 3.78 4.02
C SER A 110 -6.80 4.85 4.70
N VAL A 111 -5.51 4.56 4.92
CA VAL A 111 -4.55 5.52 5.51
C VAL A 111 -4.32 6.69 4.56
N LEU A 112 -4.12 6.40 3.26
CA LEU A 112 -3.96 7.44 2.23
C LEU A 112 -5.21 8.33 2.13
N ALA A 113 -6.39 7.73 2.04
CA ALA A 113 -7.65 8.46 1.96
C ALA A 113 -7.88 9.36 3.17
N THR A 114 -7.70 8.84 4.39
CA THR A 114 -7.89 9.61 5.64
C THR A 114 -6.90 10.76 5.76
N THR A 115 -5.61 10.54 5.43
CA THR A 115 -4.61 11.62 5.42
C THR A 115 -4.94 12.68 4.36
N TYR A 116 -5.32 12.29 3.15
CA TYR A 116 -5.66 13.25 2.09
C TYR A 116 -6.95 14.03 2.39
N CYS A 117 -7.99 13.38 2.88
CA CYS A 117 -9.21 14.06 3.32
C CYS A 117 -8.90 15.09 4.41
N SER A 118 -8.01 14.76 5.35
CA SER A 118 -7.59 15.68 6.40
C SER A 118 -6.80 16.88 5.86
N ILE A 119 -5.88 16.67 4.91
CA ILE A 119 -5.13 17.75 4.24
C ILE A 119 -6.08 18.67 3.47
N CYS A 120 -6.98 18.10 2.67
CA CYS A 120 -7.97 18.86 1.91
C CYS A 120 -8.84 19.68 2.85
N ARG A 121 -9.36 19.08 3.93
CA ARG A 121 -10.18 19.79 4.92
C ARG A 121 -9.44 20.99 5.52
N GLU A 122 -8.19 20.80 5.92
CA GLU A 122 -7.36 21.87 6.49
C GLU A 122 -7.15 23.03 5.49
N ILE A 123 -6.90 22.69 4.23
CA ILE A 123 -6.75 23.69 3.16
C ILE A 123 -8.06 24.45 2.93
N TRP A 124 -9.20 23.75 2.86
CA TRP A 124 -10.52 24.37 2.65
C TRP A 124 -10.93 25.28 3.80
N LEU A 125 -10.69 24.86 5.05
CA LEU A 125 -10.97 25.67 6.24
C LEU A 125 -10.13 26.95 6.28
N HIS A 126 -8.87 26.90 5.81
CA HIS A 126 -8.00 28.07 5.76
C HIS A 126 -8.16 28.92 4.48
N ALA A 127 -8.67 28.36 3.39
CA ALA A 127 -8.99 29.11 2.18
C ALA A 127 -10.20 30.05 2.34
N GLY A 128 -11.15 29.72 3.23
CA GLY A 128 -12.33 30.54 3.52
C GLY A 128 -12.11 31.70 4.49
N ARG A 129 -10.95 31.77 5.16
CA ARG A 129 -10.56 32.92 6.00
C ARG A 129 -9.74 33.89 5.17
N SER A 130 -10.37 34.96 4.68
CA SER A 130 -9.70 36.07 4.00
C SER A 130 -8.46 36.58 4.78
N PRO A 131 -7.40 37.02 4.10
CA PRO A 131 -6.07 37.29 4.66
C PRO A 131 -5.97 38.60 5.50
N GLN A 132 -6.95 38.91 6.35
CA GLN A 132 -6.97 40.20 7.07
C GLN A 132 -6.50 40.14 8.54
N GLN A 133 -6.12 38.97 9.08
CA GLN A 133 -5.77 38.86 10.51
C GLN A 133 -4.56 38.00 10.88
N GLN A 134 -3.65 37.70 9.96
CA GLN A 134 -2.32 37.21 10.33
C GLN A 134 -1.24 38.16 9.82
N GLY A 135 -0.80 39.04 10.72
CA GLY A 135 0.39 39.89 10.58
C GLY A 135 1.69 39.07 10.57
N GLY A 136 1.85 38.19 9.60
CA GLY A 136 3.08 37.47 9.31
C GLY A 136 3.10 37.03 7.85
N ASN A 137 4.07 37.52 7.09
CA ASN A 137 4.33 37.19 5.68
C ASN A 137 4.37 35.66 5.41
N CYS A 138 3.23 35.01 5.23
CA CYS A 138 3.14 33.68 4.65
C CYS A 138 2.27 33.73 3.39
N SER A 139 2.97 34.01 2.30
CA SER A 139 2.46 34.34 0.97
C SER A 139 1.56 33.24 0.34
N PRO A 140 0.64 33.60 -0.57
CA PRO A 140 -0.15 32.66 -1.39
C PRO A 140 0.70 31.66 -2.21
N LEU A 141 2.00 31.89 -2.32
CA LEU A 141 3.00 30.97 -2.88
C LEU A 141 3.11 29.65 -2.09
N ILE A 142 2.97 29.69 -0.75
CA ILE A 142 3.04 28.52 0.13
C ILE A 142 1.83 27.59 -0.09
N SER A 143 0.64 28.15 -0.32
CA SER A 143 -0.58 27.38 -0.65
C SER A 143 -0.46 26.70 -2.03
N ARG A 144 0.10 27.39 -3.03
CA ARG A 144 0.38 26.80 -4.36
C ARG A 144 1.40 25.66 -4.29
N ALA A 145 2.49 25.83 -3.52
CA ALA A 145 3.49 24.78 -3.31
C ALA A 145 2.91 23.55 -2.59
N LYS A 146 2.02 23.77 -1.60
CA LYS A 146 1.26 22.70 -0.93
C LYS A 146 0.32 21.96 -1.90
N MET A 147 -0.37 22.67 -2.78
CA MET A 147 -1.32 22.08 -3.73
C MET A 147 -0.64 21.21 -4.81
N ASN A 148 0.57 21.55 -5.25
CA ASN A 148 1.35 20.68 -6.14
C ASN A 148 1.67 19.33 -5.49
N THR A 149 1.99 19.35 -4.19
CA THR A 149 2.22 18.12 -3.42
C THR A 149 0.93 17.31 -3.30
N VAL A 150 -0.20 17.94 -2.98
CA VAL A 150 -1.51 17.27 -2.91
C VAL A 150 -1.89 16.67 -4.28
N LYS A 151 -1.68 17.38 -5.38
CA LYS A 151 -1.93 16.87 -6.74
C LYS A 151 -1.10 15.63 -7.06
N GLN A 152 0.20 15.65 -6.72
CA GLN A 152 1.06 14.48 -6.87
C GLN A 152 0.53 13.29 -6.06
N MET A 153 0.13 13.53 -4.82
CA MET A 153 -0.39 12.52 -3.91
C MET A 153 -1.72 11.90 -4.40
N VAL A 154 -2.64 12.71 -4.92
CA VAL A 154 -3.89 12.25 -5.54
C VAL A 154 -3.60 11.41 -6.79
N ALA A 155 -2.65 11.83 -7.63
CA ALA A 155 -2.25 11.06 -8.79
C ALA A 155 -1.66 9.69 -8.41
N VAL A 156 -0.83 9.65 -7.36
CA VAL A 156 -0.26 8.40 -6.83
C VAL A 156 -1.35 7.47 -6.30
N LEU A 157 -2.36 7.98 -5.58
CA LEU A 157 -3.50 7.18 -5.12
C LEU A 157 -4.29 6.59 -6.30
N PHE A 158 -4.57 7.42 -7.31
CA PHE A 158 -5.31 6.96 -8.48
C PHE A 158 -4.55 5.88 -9.25
N LEU A 159 -3.25 6.08 -9.49
CA LEU A 159 -2.39 5.08 -10.13
C LEU A 159 -2.30 3.79 -9.31
N TYR A 160 -2.18 3.92 -7.99
CA TYR A 160 -2.16 2.79 -7.08
C TYR A 160 -3.45 1.96 -7.19
N VAL A 161 -4.62 2.61 -7.22
CA VAL A 161 -5.92 1.95 -7.42
C VAL A 161 -6.02 1.35 -8.81
N ALA A 162 -5.73 2.11 -9.87
CA ALA A 162 -5.85 1.63 -11.24
C ALA A 162 -4.93 0.44 -11.55
N CYS A 163 -3.74 0.41 -10.94
CA CYS A 163 -2.77 -0.67 -11.11
C CYS A 163 -3.09 -1.90 -10.23
N SER A 164 -3.55 -1.68 -9.00
CA SER A 164 -3.77 -2.78 -8.04
C SER A 164 -5.17 -3.40 -8.13
N ALA A 165 -6.18 -2.62 -8.52
CA ALA A 165 -7.56 -3.08 -8.64
C ALA A 165 -7.73 -4.27 -9.61
N PRO A 166 -7.21 -4.27 -10.85
CA PRO A 166 -7.41 -5.41 -11.75
C PRO A 166 -6.80 -6.70 -11.20
N PHE A 167 -5.61 -6.61 -10.59
CA PHE A 167 -4.95 -7.76 -9.98
C PHE A 167 -5.74 -8.29 -8.77
N ILE A 168 -6.19 -7.40 -7.88
CA ILE A 168 -6.92 -7.78 -6.66
C ILE A 168 -8.31 -8.31 -6.99
N SER A 169 -9.02 -7.67 -7.92
CA SER A 169 -10.30 -8.15 -8.41
C SER A 169 -10.18 -9.53 -9.06
N ALA A 170 -9.11 -9.78 -9.81
CA ALA A 170 -8.83 -11.10 -10.38
C ALA A 170 -8.55 -12.18 -9.34
N GLN A 171 -7.74 -11.85 -8.32
CA GLN A 171 -7.45 -12.78 -7.25
C GLN A 171 -8.69 -13.09 -6.41
N LEU A 172 -9.51 -12.08 -6.09
CA LEU A 172 -10.79 -12.26 -5.38
C LEU A 172 -11.78 -13.08 -6.20
N TRP A 173 -11.94 -12.77 -7.49
CA TRP A 173 -12.84 -13.51 -8.38
C TRP A 173 -12.44 -14.98 -8.51
N ALA A 174 -11.16 -15.26 -8.78
CA ALA A 174 -10.65 -16.64 -8.89
C ALA A 174 -10.80 -17.46 -7.59
N THR A 175 -10.86 -16.78 -6.44
CA THR A 175 -10.89 -17.43 -5.11
C THR A 175 -12.31 -17.64 -4.57
N TRP A 176 -13.22 -16.73 -4.90
CA TRP A 176 -14.59 -16.70 -4.36
C TRP A 176 -15.66 -17.15 -5.34
N ASP A 177 -15.38 -17.18 -6.63
CA ASP A 177 -16.31 -17.67 -7.64
C ASP A 177 -16.05 -19.15 -7.94
N ASP A 178 -16.89 -20.04 -7.41
CA ASP A 178 -16.81 -21.49 -7.66
C ASP A 178 -17.02 -21.85 -9.16
N LEU A 179 -17.43 -20.87 -10.01
CA LEU A 179 -17.60 -21.00 -11.47
C LEU A 179 -16.42 -20.48 -12.31
N ALA A 180 -15.32 -20.04 -11.70
CA ALA A 180 -14.16 -19.48 -12.41
C ALA A 180 -13.50 -20.46 -13.41
N HIS A 181 -13.66 -21.77 -13.22
CA HIS A 181 -13.19 -22.78 -14.18
C HIS A 181 -13.92 -22.76 -15.53
N THR A 182 -15.10 -22.13 -15.62
CA THR A 182 -16.00 -22.24 -16.78
C THR A 182 -16.30 -20.94 -17.50
N ARG A 183 -15.88 -19.77 -16.99
CA ARG A 183 -16.14 -18.49 -17.66
C ARG A 183 -14.87 -17.70 -17.92
N PRO A 184 -14.66 -17.19 -19.15
CA PRO A 184 -13.57 -16.26 -19.40
C PRO A 184 -13.81 -14.97 -18.63
N PHE A 185 -12.73 -14.40 -18.11
CA PHE A 185 -12.67 -13.21 -17.25
C PHE A 185 -13.33 -11.96 -17.88
N PHE A 186 -13.52 -11.95 -19.21
CA PHE A 186 -14.06 -10.85 -20.02
C PHE A 186 -15.25 -11.30 -20.86
N SER A 187 -16.37 -11.67 -20.23
CA SER A 187 -17.65 -11.77 -20.94
C SER A 187 -18.76 -11.04 -20.23
#